data_AF-A0A9X2VK76-F1
#
_entry.id   AF-A0A9X2VK76-F1
#
_cell.length_a   1.000
_cell.length_b   1.000
_cell.length_c   1.000
_cell.angle_alpha   90.00
_cell.angle_beta   90.00
_cell.angle_gamma   90.00
#
_symmetry.space_group_name_H-M   'P 1'
#
loop_
_entity.id
_entity.type
_entity.pdbx_description
1 polymer ?
#
loop_
_entity_poly.entity_id
_entity_poly.type
_entity_poly.pdbx_seq_one_letter_code
_entity_poly.pdbx_strand_id
1 'polypeptide(L)'
;MTEPQTTARRIAVLHHGAESTARTVDAHAAVLARDDVSAAIASTEALESACEAALAGAGQVRADGAPLVRRLSRNRVTAPWCDLVSRLSRQVPPFGGSAREVVEERLRATGLLLAWCAVEGWAAELRELPAPPEHVGGDGPRSNPFSTPVRLRHGWALIGRGLDVEVSEREVRTWRELDGRPVGEVSAALRRHDPRERPEDTAATVAWLVRRGVVEAPPRVLLSGGTASRALPR
;
A
#
# COMPACT_ATOMS: atom_id res chain seq x y z
N MET A 1 -8.44 24.18 8.78
CA MET A 1 -7.16 24.09 8.05
C MET A 1 -7.22 25.13 6.95
N THR A 2 -6.21 25.99 6.84
CA THR A 2 -6.18 27.01 5.78
C THR A 2 -5.86 26.37 4.43
N GLU A 3 -6.22 27.02 3.33
CA GLU A 3 -5.89 26.55 1.97
C GLU A 3 -4.36 26.33 1.76
N PRO A 4 -3.46 27.19 2.27
CA PRO A 4 -2.02 26.93 2.22
C PRO A 4 -1.58 25.66 2.97
N GLN A 5 -2.16 25.38 4.14
CA GLN A 5 -1.85 24.17 4.92
C GLN A 5 -2.29 22.90 4.17
N THR A 6 -3.44 22.95 3.50
CA THR A 6 -3.94 21.85 2.68
C THR A 6 -3.01 21.58 1.50
N THR A 7 -2.52 22.64 0.87
CA THR A 7 -1.60 22.55 -0.28
C THR A 7 -0.25 21.98 0.13
N ALA A 8 0.37 22.52 1.18
CA ALA A 8 1.66 22.04 1.68
C ALA A 8 1.61 20.55 2.06
N ARG A 9 0.51 20.13 2.67
CA ARG A 9 0.25 18.73 3.02
C ARG A 9 0.18 17.82 1.79
N ARG A 10 -0.59 18.20 0.77
CA ARG A 10 -0.68 17.45 -0.49
C ARG A 10 0.67 17.36 -1.21
N ILE A 11 1.45 18.44 -1.21
CA ILE A 11 2.80 18.45 -1.76
C ILE A 11 3.69 17.45 -1.02
N ALA A 12 3.69 17.45 0.31
CA ALA A 12 4.49 16.52 1.10
C ALA A 12 4.06 15.05 0.88
N VAL A 13 2.75 14.77 0.85
CA VAL A 13 2.23 13.42 0.53
C VAL A 13 2.67 12.97 -0.86
N LEU A 14 2.58 13.85 -1.88
CA LEU A 14 3.03 13.52 -3.24
C LEU A 14 4.54 13.30 -3.31
N HIS A 15 5.33 14.17 -2.67
CA HIS A 15 6.78 14.10 -2.68
C HIS A 15 7.28 12.78 -2.09
N HIS A 16 6.86 12.48 -0.86
CA HIS A 16 7.26 11.25 -0.18
C HIS A 16 6.62 10.00 -0.81
N GLY A 17 5.40 10.11 -1.35
CA GLY A 17 4.78 9.03 -2.11
C GLY A 17 5.53 8.70 -3.40
N ALA A 18 6.01 9.70 -4.13
CA ALA A 18 6.81 9.51 -5.34
C ALA A 18 8.19 8.91 -5.03
N GLU A 19 8.85 9.38 -3.96
CA GLU A 19 10.12 8.80 -3.49
C GLU A 19 9.92 7.32 -3.09
N SER A 20 8.91 7.04 -2.28
CA SER A 20 8.57 5.68 -1.86
C SER A 20 8.27 4.75 -3.04
N THR A 21 7.54 5.25 -4.04
CA THR A 21 7.23 4.52 -5.28
C THR A 21 8.50 4.19 -6.06
N ALA A 22 9.40 5.17 -6.25
CA ALA A 22 10.67 4.96 -6.94
C ALA A 22 11.54 3.90 -6.23
N ARG A 23 11.66 4.01 -4.90
CA ARG A 23 12.42 3.03 -4.11
C ARG A 23 11.79 1.63 -4.11
N THR A 24 10.46 1.54 -4.23
CA THR A 24 9.77 0.25 -4.41
C THR A 24 10.14 -0.40 -5.75
N VAL A 25 10.22 0.40 -6.83
CA VAL A 25 10.65 -0.08 -8.16
C VAL A 25 12.11 -0.54 -8.12
N ASP A 26 12.98 0.21 -7.45
CA ASP A 26 14.40 -0.16 -7.28
C ASP A 26 14.56 -1.45 -6.48
N ALA A 27 13.82 -1.59 -5.37
CA ALA A 27 13.82 -2.80 -4.56
C ALA A 27 13.38 -4.03 -5.39
N HIS A 28 12.35 -3.88 -6.23
CA HIS A 28 11.92 -4.95 -7.12
C HIS A 28 13.02 -5.33 -8.13
N ALA A 29 13.66 -4.34 -8.76
CA ALA A 29 14.75 -4.58 -9.69
C ALA A 29 15.93 -5.31 -9.02
N ALA A 30 16.29 -4.92 -7.80
CA ALA A 30 17.35 -5.55 -7.02
C ALA A 30 17.01 -7.00 -6.64
N VAL A 31 15.76 -7.28 -6.23
CA VAL A 31 15.29 -8.66 -5.96
C VAL A 31 15.42 -9.54 -7.20
N LEU A 32 15.04 -9.04 -8.38
CA LEU A 32 15.17 -9.79 -9.64
C LEU A 32 16.64 -10.05 -10.01
N ALA A 33 17.52 -9.09 -9.73
CA ALA A 33 18.96 -9.21 -9.93
C ALA A 33 19.67 -10.06 -8.86
N ARG A 34 18.95 -10.51 -7.82
CA ARG A 34 19.51 -11.18 -6.64
C ARG A 34 20.56 -10.34 -5.89
N ASP A 35 20.36 -9.02 -5.90
CA ASP A 35 21.14 -8.08 -5.08
C ASP A 35 20.39 -7.81 -3.77
N ASP A 36 20.61 -8.70 -2.80
CA ASP A 36 19.93 -8.66 -1.50
C ASP A 36 20.22 -7.37 -0.71
N VAL A 37 21.42 -6.79 -0.87
CA VAL A 37 21.83 -5.57 -0.16
C VAL A 37 21.07 -4.37 -0.72
N SER A 38 21.08 -4.18 -2.03
CA SER A 38 20.35 -3.07 -2.67
C SER A 38 18.84 -3.21 -2.46
N ALA A 39 18.30 -4.44 -2.50
CA ALA A 39 16.90 -4.70 -2.20
C ALA A 39 16.54 -4.30 -0.76
N ALA A 40 17.39 -4.65 0.21
CA ALA A 40 17.19 -4.30 1.61
C ALA A 40 17.26 -2.79 1.86
N ILE A 41 18.21 -2.08 1.25
CA ILE A 41 18.34 -0.62 1.37
C ILE A 41 17.12 0.07 0.76
N ALA A 42 16.80 -0.23 -0.50
CA ALA A 42 15.69 0.41 -1.21
C ALA A 42 14.34 0.15 -0.53
N SER A 43 14.10 -1.06 -0.03
CA SER A 43 12.86 -1.38 0.72
C SER A 43 12.74 -0.61 2.05
N THR A 44 13.85 -0.37 2.75
CA THR A 44 13.86 0.45 3.96
C THR A 44 13.56 1.92 3.63
N GLU A 45 14.23 2.49 2.62
CA GLU A 45 14.00 3.88 2.19
C GLU A 45 12.56 4.09 1.69
N ALA A 46 11.99 3.08 1.01
CA ALA A 46 10.58 3.08 0.60
C ALA A 46 9.63 3.17 1.80
N LEU A 47 9.88 2.37 2.83
CA LEU A 47 9.08 2.34 4.07
C LEU A 47 9.20 3.67 4.83
N GLU A 48 10.41 4.20 4.98
CA GLU A 48 10.65 5.50 5.64
C GLU A 48 9.91 6.63 4.92
N SER A 49 10.00 6.67 3.60
CA SER A 49 9.28 7.64 2.78
C SER A 49 7.75 7.50 2.92
N ALA A 50 7.21 6.28 2.94
CA ALA A 50 5.77 6.09 3.17
C ALA A 50 5.33 6.53 4.57
N CYS A 51 6.17 6.38 5.59
CA CYS A 51 5.90 6.90 6.92
C CYS A 51 5.87 8.43 6.95
N GLU A 52 6.77 9.09 6.22
CA GLU A 52 6.74 10.56 6.05
C GLU A 52 5.47 11.02 5.31
N ALA A 53 5.05 10.28 4.28
CA ALA A 53 3.77 10.52 3.62
C ALA A 53 2.58 10.39 4.59
N ALA A 54 2.60 9.40 5.48
CA ALA A 54 1.56 9.21 6.50
C ALA A 54 1.53 10.32 7.55
N LEU A 55 2.71 10.75 8.05
CA LEU A 55 2.82 11.90 8.96
C LEU A 55 2.32 13.19 8.31
N ALA A 56 2.72 13.44 7.06
CA ALA A 56 2.20 14.55 6.27
C ALA A 56 0.68 14.45 6.11
N GLY A 57 0.16 13.28 5.70
CA GLY A 57 -1.27 13.00 5.59
C GLY A 57 -2.05 13.34 6.87
N ALA A 58 -1.46 13.03 8.02
CA ALA A 58 -1.96 13.34 9.37
C ALA A 58 -1.64 14.78 9.86
N GLY A 59 -1.25 15.69 8.97
CA GLY A 59 -1.07 17.11 9.24
C GLY A 59 0.32 17.54 9.71
N GLN A 60 1.27 16.60 9.88
CA GLN A 60 2.65 16.91 10.27
C GLN A 60 3.54 17.11 9.03
N VAL A 61 3.47 18.30 8.44
CA VAL A 61 4.16 18.64 7.17
C VAL A 61 5.65 19.00 7.39
N ARG A 62 6.07 19.30 8.63
CA ARG A 62 7.44 19.70 8.94
C ARG A 62 8.18 18.58 9.67
N ALA A 63 9.33 18.18 9.13
CA ALA A 63 10.29 17.38 9.88
C ALA A 63 10.88 18.25 11.00
N ASP A 64 10.71 17.83 12.25
CA ASP A 64 11.23 18.51 13.44
C ASP A 64 12.66 18.05 13.80
N GLY A 65 13.36 17.43 12.85
CA GLY A 65 14.70 16.84 13.04
C GLY A 65 14.72 15.63 13.99
N ALA A 66 13.59 15.26 14.59
CA ALA A 66 13.51 14.10 15.45
C ALA A 66 13.53 12.78 14.63
N PRO A 67 14.05 11.68 15.20
CA PRO A 67 14.01 10.37 14.53
C PRO A 67 12.59 9.95 14.15
N LEU A 68 12.43 9.32 12.99
CA LEU A 68 11.14 8.94 12.39
C LEU A 68 10.22 8.19 13.38
N VAL A 69 10.72 7.12 14.01
CA VAL A 69 9.94 6.29 14.96
C VAL A 69 9.41 7.13 16.14
N ARG A 70 10.19 8.11 16.62
CA ARG A 70 9.76 9.03 17.68
C ARG A 70 8.66 9.99 17.22
N ARG A 71 8.70 10.41 15.95
CA ARG A 71 7.65 11.25 15.35
C ARG A 71 6.37 10.44 15.17
N LEU A 72 6.47 9.22 14.66
CA LEU A 72 5.34 8.29 14.51
C LEU A 72 4.62 8.04 15.84
N SER A 73 5.37 7.77 16.92
CA SER A 73 4.80 7.46 18.24
C SER A 73 4.12 8.66 18.93
N ARG A 74 4.51 9.89 18.58
CA ARG A 74 3.93 11.11 19.15
C ARG A 74 2.65 11.57 18.44
N ASN A 75 2.44 11.14 17.20
CA ASN A 75 1.25 11.45 16.45
C ASN A 75 0.19 10.35 16.67
N ARG A 76 -0.96 10.70 17.25
CA ARG A 76 -2.04 9.74 17.57
C ARG A 76 -2.50 8.90 16.37
N VAL A 77 -2.41 9.45 15.16
CA VAL A 77 -2.87 8.81 13.93
C VAL A 77 -1.90 7.70 13.53
N THR A 78 -0.60 7.98 13.58
CA THR A 78 0.43 7.03 13.13
C THR A 78 1.01 6.16 14.25
N ALA A 79 0.75 6.49 15.52
CA ALA A 79 1.27 5.75 16.67
C ALA A 79 1.01 4.23 16.62
N PRO A 80 -0.15 3.72 16.16
CA PRO A 80 -0.40 2.28 16.04
C PRO A 80 0.58 1.53 15.12
N TRP A 81 1.27 2.23 14.22
CA TRP A 81 2.24 1.63 13.30
C TRP A 81 3.68 1.62 13.83
N CYS A 82 3.94 2.30 14.95
CA CYS A 82 5.29 2.52 15.47
C CYS A 82 6.05 1.21 15.72
N ASP A 83 5.40 0.22 16.34
CA ASP A 83 6.05 -1.06 16.66
C ASP A 83 6.39 -1.86 15.39
N LEU A 84 5.46 -1.90 14.43
CA LEU A 84 5.69 -2.56 13.15
C LEU A 84 6.86 -1.90 12.40
N VAL A 85 6.83 -0.57 12.23
CA VAL A 85 7.87 0.17 11.51
C VAL A 85 9.22 -0.02 12.21
N SER A 86 9.26 0.11 13.53
CA SER A 86 10.48 -0.09 14.32
C SER A 86 11.07 -1.50 14.17
N ARG A 87 10.23 -2.53 14.09
CA ARG A 87 10.67 -3.90 13.78
C ARG A 87 11.22 -4.00 12.37
N LEU A 88 10.45 -3.57 11.37
CA LEU A 88 10.80 -3.71 9.96
C LEU A 88 12.06 -2.92 9.57
N SER A 89 12.26 -1.72 10.12
CA SER A 89 13.46 -0.91 9.89
C SER A 89 14.73 -1.54 10.48
N ARG A 90 14.60 -2.37 11.52
CA ARG A 90 15.75 -3.04 12.18
C ARG A 90 15.98 -4.46 11.68
N GLN A 91 15.05 -5.03 10.93
CA GLN A 91 15.16 -6.39 10.42
C GLN A 91 16.26 -6.48 9.36
N VAL A 92 17.31 -7.23 9.64
CA VAL A 92 18.39 -7.45 8.69
C VAL A 92 18.11 -8.75 7.93
N PRO A 93 18.23 -8.78 6.59
CA PRO A 93 18.18 -10.04 5.85
C PRO A 93 19.18 -11.07 6.40
N PRO A 94 18.82 -12.36 6.44
CA PRO A 94 19.73 -13.40 6.88
C PRO A 94 20.99 -13.43 5.99
N PHE A 95 22.16 -13.55 6.60
CA PHE A 95 23.42 -13.64 5.87
C PHE A 95 23.44 -14.91 5.01
N GLY A 96 23.55 -14.76 3.68
CA GLY A 96 23.52 -15.88 2.73
C GLY A 96 22.12 -16.48 2.47
N GLY A 97 21.05 -15.88 3.01
CA GLY A 97 19.66 -16.22 2.68
C GLY A 97 19.01 -15.11 1.84
N SER A 98 17.85 -15.40 1.25
CA SER A 98 17.14 -14.41 0.41
C SER A 98 16.57 -13.27 1.26
N ALA A 99 16.84 -12.02 0.87
CA ALA A 99 16.23 -10.84 1.50
C ALA A 99 14.75 -10.65 1.14
N ARG A 100 14.21 -11.49 0.24
CA ARG A 100 12.92 -11.31 -0.40
C ARG A 100 11.77 -11.16 0.59
N GLU A 101 11.67 -12.03 1.60
CA GLU A 101 10.56 -11.99 2.55
C GLU A 101 10.53 -10.67 3.35
N VAL A 102 11.69 -10.23 3.83
CA VAL A 102 11.84 -8.95 4.56
C VAL A 102 11.49 -7.77 3.66
N VAL A 103 11.96 -7.80 2.41
CA VAL A 103 11.67 -6.77 1.42
C VAL A 103 10.17 -6.73 1.12
N GLU A 104 9.54 -7.86 0.84
CA GLU A 104 8.10 -7.93 0.58
C GLU A 104 7.28 -7.45 1.78
N GLU A 105 7.66 -7.81 3.00
CA GLU A 105 6.97 -7.36 4.21
C GLU A 105 7.03 -5.84 4.38
N ARG A 106 8.21 -5.24 4.17
CA ARG A 106 8.37 -3.77 4.15
C ARG A 106 7.52 -3.12 3.09
N LEU A 107 7.57 -3.63 1.85
CA LEU A 107 6.87 -3.03 0.74
C LEU A 107 5.35 -3.19 0.82
N ARG A 108 4.83 -4.26 1.46
CA ARG A 108 3.41 -4.36 1.83
C ARG A 108 3.01 -3.26 2.80
N ALA A 109 3.79 -3.05 3.87
CA ALA A 109 3.53 -1.96 4.82
C ALA A 109 3.57 -0.59 4.13
N THR A 110 4.56 -0.35 3.27
CA THR A 110 4.68 0.83 2.40
C THR A 110 3.41 1.05 1.58
N GLY A 111 2.98 0.04 0.82
CA GLY A 111 1.80 0.12 -0.03
C GLY A 111 0.52 0.46 0.75
N LEU A 112 0.33 -0.12 1.93
CA LEU A 112 -0.81 0.16 2.80
C LEU A 112 -0.81 1.60 3.31
N LEU A 113 0.33 2.09 3.82
CA LEU A 113 0.49 3.47 4.28
C LEU A 113 0.15 4.46 3.16
N LEU A 114 0.70 4.23 1.96
CA LEU A 114 0.42 5.07 0.79
C LEU A 114 -1.04 5.00 0.36
N ALA A 115 -1.68 3.83 0.43
CA ALA A 115 -3.10 3.67 0.07
C ALA A 115 -3.99 4.55 0.95
N TRP A 116 -3.78 4.53 2.27
CA TRP A 116 -4.51 5.39 3.20
C TRP A 116 -4.26 6.88 2.92
N CYS A 117 -3.02 7.26 2.62
CA CYS A 117 -2.69 8.65 2.28
C CYS A 117 -3.35 9.10 0.97
N ALA A 118 -3.30 8.28 -0.07
CA ALA A 118 -3.81 8.59 -1.40
C ALA A 118 -5.34 8.64 -1.45
N VAL A 119 -6.01 7.84 -0.61
CA VAL A 119 -7.46 7.71 -0.60
C VAL A 119 -8.08 8.65 0.45
N GLU A 120 -7.74 8.50 1.73
CA GLU A 120 -8.36 9.28 2.80
C GLU A 120 -7.59 10.57 3.11
N GLY A 121 -6.26 10.50 3.06
CA GLY A 121 -5.38 11.62 3.37
C GLY A 121 -5.32 12.69 2.27
N TRP A 122 -5.90 12.49 1.10
CA TRP A 122 -5.75 13.45 -0.01
C TRP A 122 -6.66 14.68 0.14
N ALA A 123 -7.96 14.43 0.31
CA ALA A 123 -8.97 15.47 0.37
C ALA A 123 -8.93 16.22 1.71
N ALA A 124 -8.75 15.48 2.80
CA ALA A 124 -8.72 15.99 4.18
C ALA A 124 -7.56 15.40 4.97
N GLU A 125 -7.24 16.02 6.11
CA GLU A 125 -6.27 15.48 7.07
C GLU A 125 -6.68 14.08 7.51
N LEU A 126 -5.73 13.15 7.47
CA LEU A 126 -5.94 11.78 7.92
C LEU A 126 -6.22 11.79 9.42
N ARG A 127 -7.45 11.45 9.81
CA ARG A 127 -7.89 11.49 11.22
C ARG A 127 -7.60 10.21 11.98
N GLU A 128 -7.51 9.12 11.25
CA GLU A 128 -7.29 7.78 11.73
C GLU A 128 -6.52 7.01 10.67
N LEU A 129 -5.58 6.20 11.11
CA LEU A 129 -4.90 5.21 10.31
C LEU A 129 -5.13 3.89 11.04
N PRO A 130 -5.88 2.93 10.46
CA PRO A 130 -6.13 1.66 11.12
C PRO A 130 -4.83 0.98 11.52
N ALA A 131 -4.85 0.24 12.63
CA ALA A 131 -3.70 -0.53 13.06
C ALA A 131 -3.20 -1.43 11.92
N PRO A 132 -1.88 -1.66 11.83
CA PRO A 132 -1.34 -2.54 10.81
C PRO A 132 -2.02 -3.92 10.89
N PRO A 133 -2.34 -4.56 9.75
CA PRO A 133 -2.93 -5.88 9.77
C PRO A 133 -1.97 -6.86 10.46
N GLU A 134 -2.51 -7.68 11.36
CA GLU A 134 -1.80 -8.85 11.84
C GLU A 134 -1.55 -9.77 10.63
N HIS A 135 -0.42 -10.47 10.59
CA HIS A 135 -0.09 -11.35 9.47
C HIS A 135 -1.16 -12.45 9.33
N VAL A 136 -2.14 -12.23 8.46
CA VAL A 136 -3.16 -13.22 8.19
C VAL A 136 -2.53 -14.23 7.24
N GLY A 137 -2.11 -15.37 7.77
CA GLY A 137 -1.59 -16.52 7.02
C GLY A 137 -2.68 -17.25 6.23
N GLY A 138 -3.50 -16.52 5.46
CA GLY A 138 -4.60 -17.07 4.68
C GLY A 138 -4.25 -17.34 3.21
N ASP A 139 -5.03 -18.24 2.61
CA ASP A 139 -5.02 -18.60 1.18
C ASP A 139 -5.89 -17.65 0.34
N GLY A 140 -6.09 -16.40 0.77
CA GLY A 140 -6.78 -15.37 0.01
C GLY A 140 -5.85 -14.56 -0.90
N PRO A 141 -6.43 -13.68 -1.73
CA PRO A 141 -5.67 -12.74 -2.54
C PRO A 141 -4.89 -11.74 -1.67
N ARG A 142 -3.70 -11.36 -2.14
CA ARG A 142 -2.83 -10.37 -1.50
C ARG A 142 -2.44 -9.28 -2.48
N SER A 143 -2.36 -8.04 -2.01
CA SER A 143 -1.75 -6.95 -2.78
C SER A 143 -0.32 -7.33 -3.20
N ASN A 144 0.08 -7.03 -4.44
CA ASN A 144 1.47 -7.24 -4.85
C ASN A 144 2.37 -6.24 -4.09
N PRO A 145 3.40 -6.71 -3.34
CA PRO A 145 4.31 -5.84 -2.59
C PRO A 145 5.04 -4.82 -3.47
N PHE A 146 5.30 -5.14 -4.74
CA PHE A 146 6.04 -4.30 -5.67
C PHE A 146 5.15 -3.33 -6.46
N SER A 147 3.90 -3.15 -6.03
CA SER A 147 2.96 -2.16 -6.58
C SER A 147 2.60 -1.15 -5.50
N THR A 148 2.57 0.14 -5.86
CA THR A 148 2.24 1.23 -4.92
C THR A 148 1.12 2.10 -5.49
N PRO A 149 0.16 2.54 -4.64
CA PRO A 149 -0.90 3.43 -5.06
C PRO A 149 -0.41 4.87 -5.16
N VAL A 150 -0.66 5.50 -6.31
CA VAL A 150 -0.32 6.89 -6.58
C VAL A 150 -1.59 7.67 -6.93
N ARG A 151 -1.76 8.84 -6.33
CA ARG A 151 -2.81 9.79 -6.69
C ARG A 151 -2.35 10.63 -7.88
N LEU A 152 -3.09 10.57 -8.98
CA LEU A 152 -2.92 11.43 -10.14
C LEU A 152 -3.90 12.61 -10.08
N ARG A 153 -3.71 13.60 -10.97
CA ARG A 153 -4.60 14.78 -11.05
C ARG A 153 -6.08 14.39 -11.24
N HIS A 154 -6.35 13.37 -12.06
CA HIS A 154 -7.70 12.97 -12.46
C HIS A 154 -8.06 11.53 -12.08
N GLY A 155 -7.17 10.79 -11.41
CA GLY A 155 -7.37 9.36 -11.18
C GLY A 155 -6.37 8.78 -10.18
N TRP A 156 -6.30 7.46 -10.15
CA TRP A 156 -5.34 6.71 -9.34
C TRP A 156 -4.60 5.75 -10.25
N ALA A 157 -3.41 5.37 -9.83
CA ALA A 157 -2.65 4.32 -10.48
C ALA A 157 -2.02 3.41 -9.45
N LEU A 158 -1.85 2.13 -9.81
CA LEU A 158 -0.94 1.22 -9.14
C LEU A 158 0.33 1.16 -9.99
N ILE A 159 1.44 1.63 -9.42
CA ILE A 159 2.72 1.78 -10.10
C ILE A 159 3.69 0.72 -9.56
N GLY A 160 4.33 0.00 -10.48
CA GLY A 160 5.33 -1.01 -10.21
C GLY A 160 6.25 -1.19 -11.42
N ARG A 161 7.33 -1.96 -11.24
CA ARG A 161 8.35 -2.12 -12.30
C ARG A 161 7.74 -2.77 -13.57
N GLY A 162 7.54 -1.98 -14.62
CA GLY A 162 6.93 -2.46 -15.88
C GLY A 162 5.43 -2.76 -15.77
N LEU A 163 4.77 -2.27 -14.71
CA LEU A 163 3.36 -2.47 -14.42
C LEU A 163 2.77 -1.15 -13.93
N ASP A 164 2.21 -0.38 -14.86
CA ASP A 164 1.48 0.84 -14.54
C ASP A 164 0.02 0.64 -14.93
N VAL A 165 -0.85 0.63 -13.93
CA VAL A 165 -2.27 0.33 -14.12
C VAL A 165 -3.09 1.49 -13.58
N GLU A 166 -3.78 2.20 -14.48
CA GLU A 166 -4.77 3.18 -14.07
C GLU A 166 -5.96 2.46 -13.41
N VAL A 167 -6.37 2.98 -12.24
CA VAL A 167 -7.38 2.40 -11.39
C VAL A 167 -8.30 3.49 -10.84
N SER A 168 -9.52 3.08 -10.48
CA SER A 168 -10.48 3.84 -9.71
C SER A 168 -10.14 3.84 -8.22
N GLU A 169 -10.72 4.77 -7.46
CA GLU A 169 -10.61 4.79 -6.00
C GLU A 169 -11.10 3.47 -5.37
N ARG A 170 -12.19 2.91 -5.91
CA ARG A 170 -12.75 1.62 -5.48
C ARG A 170 -11.75 0.49 -5.62
N GLU A 171 -11.00 0.45 -6.71
CA GLU A 171 -9.96 -0.55 -6.96
C GLU A 171 -8.76 -0.37 -6.02
N VAL A 172 -8.34 0.86 -5.72
CA VAL A 172 -7.29 1.11 -4.69
C VAL A 172 -7.76 0.67 -3.31
N ARG A 173 -9.00 0.99 -2.93
CA ARG A 173 -9.61 0.53 -1.67
C ARG A 173 -9.66 -1.00 -1.62
N THR A 174 -10.10 -1.64 -2.70
CA THR A 174 -10.11 -3.10 -2.78
C THR A 174 -8.71 -3.66 -2.61
N TRP A 175 -7.74 -3.18 -3.39
CA TRP A 175 -6.33 -3.59 -3.34
C TRP A 175 -5.72 -3.47 -1.94
N ARG A 176 -6.01 -2.38 -1.23
CA ARG A 176 -5.56 -2.14 0.15
C ARG A 176 -6.07 -3.19 1.13
N GLU A 177 -7.29 -3.70 0.95
CA GLU A 177 -7.88 -4.71 1.84
C GLU A 177 -7.41 -6.15 1.51
N LEU A 178 -6.62 -6.36 0.46
CA LEU A 178 -6.11 -7.68 0.07
C LEU A 178 -4.88 -8.05 0.89
N ASP A 179 -5.12 -8.69 2.03
CA ASP A 179 -4.11 -9.13 3.01
C ASP A 179 -4.00 -10.67 3.13
N GLY A 180 -4.72 -11.42 2.28
CA GLY A 180 -4.78 -12.87 2.32
C GLY A 180 -6.05 -13.44 2.95
N ARG A 181 -7.00 -12.61 3.39
CA ARG A 181 -8.35 -13.06 3.79
C ARG A 181 -9.22 -13.49 2.59
N PRO A 182 -10.24 -14.34 2.80
CA PRO A 182 -11.22 -14.66 1.77
C PRO A 182 -11.93 -13.42 1.21
N VAL A 183 -12.30 -13.45 -0.08
CA VAL A 183 -12.98 -12.32 -0.76
C VAL A 183 -14.27 -11.89 -0.04
N GLY A 184 -15.00 -12.81 0.59
CA GLY A 184 -16.19 -12.47 1.38
C GLY A 184 -15.89 -11.55 2.57
N GLU A 185 -14.77 -11.75 3.26
CA GLU A 185 -14.34 -10.89 4.38
C GLU A 185 -13.82 -9.54 3.89
N VAL A 186 -13.11 -9.53 2.75
CA VAL A 186 -12.70 -8.29 2.07
C VAL A 186 -13.92 -7.46 1.69
N SER A 187 -14.94 -8.09 1.10
CA SER A 187 -16.20 -7.44 0.74
C SER A 187 -16.91 -6.86 1.97
N ALA A 188 -16.95 -7.62 3.08
CA ALA A 188 -17.52 -7.14 4.34
C ALA A 188 -16.76 -5.93 4.91
N ALA A 189 -15.43 -5.89 4.78
CA ALA A 189 -14.63 -4.72 5.17
C ALA A 189 -14.94 -3.50 4.30
N LEU A 190 -15.03 -3.68 2.98
CA LEU A 190 -15.34 -2.62 2.02
C LEU A 190 -16.74 -2.01 2.22
N ARG A 191 -17.70 -2.77 2.77
CA ARG A 191 -19.05 -2.24 3.11
C ARG A 191 -19.05 -1.07 4.10
N ARG A 192 -17.98 -0.89 4.88
CA ARG A 192 -17.82 0.29 5.74
C ARG A 192 -17.67 1.57 4.94
N HIS A 193 -17.19 1.47 3.70
CA HIS A 193 -16.99 2.60 2.79
C HIS A 193 -18.11 2.69 1.74
N ASP A 194 -18.58 1.55 1.24
CA ASP A 194 -19.70 1.47 0.29
C ASP A 194 -20.71 0.41 0.75
N PRO A 195 -21.83 0.80 1.41
CA PRO A 195 -22.85 -0.15 1.86
C PRO A 195 -23.47 -1.02 0.75
N ARG A 196 -23.30 -0.63 -0.53
CA ARG A 196 -23.78 -1.39 -1.68
C ARG A 196 -22.78 -2.43 -2.19
N GLU A 197 -21.62 -2.55 -1.56
CA GLU A 197 -20.60 -3.53 -1.93
C GLU A 197 -21.15 -4.97 -1.87
N ARG A 198 -21.01 -5.68 -2.99
CA ARG A 198 -21.40 -7.08 -3.12
C ARG A 198 -20.18 -7.98 -3.29
N PRO A 199 -20.16 -9.19 -2.70
CA PRO A 199 -19.04 -10.12 -2.85
C PRO A 199 -18.68 -10.43 -4.31
N GLU A 200 -19.65 -10.48 -5.20
CA GLU A 200 -19.45 -10.75 -6.63
C GLU A 200 -18.71 -9.59 -7.32
N ASP A 201 -19.03 -8.34 -6.95
CA ASP A 201 -18.35 -7.16 -7.47
C ASP A 201 -16.92 -7.08 -6.93
N THR A 202 -16.71 -7.40 -5.64
CA THR A 202 -15.37 -7.52 -5.05
C THR A 202 -14.56 -8.61 -5.77
N ALA A 203 -15.13 -9.79 -6.02
CA ALA A 203 -14.47 -10.89 -6.72
C ALA A 203 -14.09 -10.51 -8.16
N ALA A 204 -14.98 -9.81 -8.87
CA ALA A 204 -14.72 -9.33 -10.23
C ALA A 204 -13.56 -8.32 -10.25
N THR A 205 -13.52 -7.39 -9.30
CA THR A 205 -12.41 -6.44 -9.13
C THR A 205 -11.10 -7.17 -8.83
N VAL A 206 -11.10 -8.12 -7.88
CA VAL A 206 -9.90 -8.92 -7.55
C VAL A 206 -9.40 -9.67 -8.78
N ALA A 207 -10.28 -10.34 -9.52
CA ALA A 207 -9.90 -11.06 -10.73
C ALA A 207 -9.32 -10.12 -11.81
N TRP A 208 -9.85 -8.90 -11.93
CA TRP A 208 -9.32 -7.88 -12.83
C TRP A 208 -7.92 -7.43 -12.41
N LEU A 209 -7.71 -7.16 -11.11
CA LEU A 209 -6.41 -6.77 -10.55
C LEU A 209 -5.35 -7.87 -10.70
N VAL A 210 -5.74 -9.14 -10.50
CA VAL A 210 -4.84 -10.31 -10.69
C VAL A 210 -4.38 -10.41 -12.14
N ARG A 211 -5.28 -10.24 -13.11
CA ARG A 211 -4.90 -10.24 -14.55
C ARG A 211 -3.92 -9.14 -14.92
N ARG A 212 -3.88 -8.06 -14.14
CA ARG A 212 -2.95 -6.93 -14.31
C ARG A 212 -1.65 -7.09 -13.53
N GLY A 213 -1.48 -8.16 -12.74
CA GLY A 213 -0.26 -8.45 -11.99
C GLY A 213 -0.07 -7.61 -10.72
N VAL A 214 -1.06 -6.81 -10.32
CA VAL A 214 -0.98 -5.96 -9.11
C VAL A 214 -1.53 -6.65 -7.86
N VAL A 215 -2.00 -7.89 -8.01
CA VAL A 215 -2.50 -8.78 -6.93
C VAL A 215 -1.94 -10.18 -7.14
N GLU A 216 -1.47 -10.76 -6.06
CA GLU A 216 -1.06 -12.16 -5.95
C GLU A 216 -2.27 -12.99 -5.52
N ALA A 217 -2.66 -13.98 -6.33
CA ALA A 217 -3.75 -14.89 -5.98
C ALA A 217 -3.22 -16.33 -5.92
N PRO A 218 -3.61 -17.11 -4.90
CA PRO A 218 -3.28 -18.52 -4.87
C PRO A 218 -4.00 -19.25 -6.02
N PRO A 219 -3.44 -20.37 -6.51
CA PRO A 219 -3.91 -21.06 -7.71
C PRO A 219 -5.41 -21.43 -7.69
N ARG A 220 -5.97 -21.68 -6.50
CA ARG A 220 -7.37 -22.08 -6.31
C ARG A 220 -8.38 -20.95 -6.57
N VAL A 221 -7.99 -19.68 -6.42
CA VAL A 221 -8.89 -18.53 -6.59
C VAL A 221 -9.18 -18.24 -8.06
N LEU A 222 -8.30 -18.65 -8.97
CA LEU A 222 -8.48 -18.45 -10.41
C LEU A 222 -9.49 -19.42 -11.06
N LEU A 223 -9.78 -20.55 -10.40
CA LEU A 223 -10.59 -21.63 -10.97
C LEU A 223 -12.09 -21.51 -10.68
N SER A 224 -12.50 -20.66 -9.74
CA SER A 224 -13.91 -20.42 -9.40
C SER A 224 -14.55 -19.26 -10.18
N GLY A 225 -13.77 -18.51 -10.98
CA GLY A 225 -14.23 -17.40 -11.82
C GLY A 225 -14.85 -17.80 -13.17
N GLY A 226 -15.43 -19.00 -13.27
CA GLY A 226 -16.07 -19.50 -14.48
C GLY A 226 -17.31 -18.69 -14.86
N THR A 227 -17.20 -18.01 -16.01
CA THR A 227 -18.31 -17.50 -16.85
C THR A 227 -19.27 -16.45 -16.25
N ALA A 228 -18.79 -15.21 -16.11
CA ALA A 228 -19.68 -14.04 -16.20
C ALA A 228 -18.99 -12.94 -17.00
N SER A 229 -19.03 -13.08 -18.33
CA SER A 229 -18.70 -12.00 -19.25
C SER A 229 -19.81 -10.95 -19.14
N ARG A 230 -19.60 -9.93 -18.30
CA ARG A 230 -20.35 -8.67 -18.37
C ARG A 230 -19.43 -7.62 -18.95
N ALA A 231 -19.83 -7.12 -20.11
CA ALA A 231 -19.19 -6.01 -20.80
C ALA A 231 -19.11 -4.80 -19.86
N LEU A 232 -17.89 -4.34 -19.59
CA LEU A 232 -17.65 -3.01 -19.03
C LEU A 232 -17.86 -1.97 -20.14
N PRO A 233 -18.55 -0.84 -19.87
CA PRO A 233 -18.68 0.23 -20.85
C PRO A 233 -17.31 0.87 -21.13
N ARG A 234 -17.12 1.24 -22.40
CA ARG A 234 -15.93 1.91 -22.94
C ARG A 234 -15.76 3.31 -22.37
#